data_AF-A0A6C1PMQ8-F1
#
_entry.id   AF-A0A6C1PMQ8-F1
#
_cell.length_a   1.000
_cell.length_b   1.000
_cell.length_c   1.000
_cell.angle_alpha   90.00
_cell.angle_beta   90.00
_cell.angle_gamma   90.00
#
_symmetry.space_group_name_H-M   'P 1'
#
loop_
_entity.id
_entity.type
_entity.pdbx_description
1 polymer ?
#
loop_
_entity_poly.entity_id
_entity_poly.type
_entity_poly.pdbx_seq_one_letter_code
_entity_poly.pdbx_strand_id
1 'polypeptide(L)'
;MEITSANMAVWNANQARLELPRGDGRQQLKAVAKEFESLFVKQMLDSMRATLNKEDNLLDGGMAENIFEDMLYEEYSRMIAATGSLGVAEMIYSQYRDLV
;
A
#
# COMPACT_ATOMS: atom_id res chain seq x y z
N MET A 1 -16.52 3.29 -19.32
CA MET A 1 -15.56 3.18 -18.20
C MET A 1 -15.53 4.54 -17.53
N GLU A 2 -16.42 4.75 -16.56
CA GLU A 2 -16.47 6.00 -15.81
C GLU A 2 -15.58 5.87 -14.58
N ILE A 3 -14.44 6.56 -14.61
CA ILE A 3 -13.65 6.80 -13.40
C ILE A 3 -14.42 7.90 -12.66
N THR A 4 -15.28 7.53 -11.73
CA THR A 4 -16.05 8.48 -10.92
C THR A 4 -15.10 9.38 -10.11
N SER A 5 -15.50 10.63 -9.90
CA SER A 5 -14.70 11.68 -9.23
C SER A 5 -14.19 11.30 -7.84
N ALA A 6 -14.88 10.38 -7.14
CA ALA A 6 -14.43 9.80 -5.88
C ALA A 6 -13.17 8.92 -6.04
N ASN A 7 -13.12 8.07 -7.06
CA ASN A 7 -11.93 7.29 -7.38
C ASN A 7 -10.76 8.20 -7.79
N MET A 8 -11.04 9.32 -8.47
CA MET A 8 -10.02 10.28 -8.90
C MET A 8 -9.38 11.04 -7.73
N ALA A 9 -10.16 11.36 -6.68
CA ALA A 9 -9.63 12.00 -5.47
C ALA A 9 -8.68 11.06 -4.68
N VAL A 10 -9.03 9.78 -4.56
CA VAL A 10 -8.18 8.76 -3.92
C VAL A 10 -6.91 8.51 -4.74
N TRP A 11 -7.03 8.40 -6.07
CA TRP A 11 -5.87 8.31 -6.97
C TRP A 11 -4.94 9.52 -6.84
N ASN A 12 -5.48 10.74 -6.79
CA ASN A 12 -4.68 11.97 -6.64
C ASN A 12 -4.03 12.08 -5.26
N ALA A 13 -4.68 11.62 -4.19
CA ALA A 13 -4.09 11.61 -2.84
C ALA A 13 -2.90 10.65 -2.73
N ASN A 14 -2.95 9.50 -3.42
CA ASN A 14 -1.83 8.56 -3.50
C ASN A 14 -0.69 9.08 -4.40
N GLN A 15 -1.00 9.80 -5.48
CA GLN A 15 0.00 10.42 -6.36
C GLN A 15 0.73 11.61 -5.71
N ALA A 16 0.04 12.39 -4.88
CA ALA A 16 0.62 13.56 -4.20
C ALA A 16 1.64 13.22 -3.11
N ARG A 17 1.74 11.94 -2.68
CA ARG A 17 2.52 11.54 -1.50
C ARG A 17 3.88 10.89 -1.82
N LEU A 18 4.17 10.62 -3.09
CA LEU A 18 5.46 10.09 -3.56
C LEU A 18 6.50 11.23 -3.71
N GLU A 19 6.78 11.96 -2.63
CA GLU A 19 7.94 12.84 -2.59
C GLU A 19 9.19 12.01 -2.31
N LEU A 20 9.73 11.38 -3.34
CA LEU A 20 11.00 10.67 -3.24
C LEU A 20 12.13 11.66 -2.90
N PRO A 21 13.09 11.28 -2.04
CA PRO A 21 14.25 12.12 -1.73
C PRO A 21 14.97 12.53 -3.01
N ARG A 22 15.09 13.84 -3.27
CA ARG A 22 15.81 14.33 -4.46
C ARG A 22 17.32 14.22 -4.23
N GLY A 23 18.04 13.59 -5.16
CA GLY A 23 19.51 13.74 -5.30
C GLY A 23 20.43 12.60 -4.84
N ASP A 24 19.96 11.58 -4.11
CA ASP A 24 20.76 10.37 -3.80
C ASP A 24 20.02 9.11 -4.28
N GLY A 25 20.58 8.42 -5.27
CA GLY A 25 19.99 7.24 -5.89
C GLY A 25 19.78 6.08 -4.91
N ARG A 26 20.65 5.92 -3.91
CA ARG A 26 20.48 4.89 -2.88
C ARG A 26 19.36 5.23 -1.91
N GLN A 27 19.19 6.50 -1.57
CA GLN A 27 18.06 6.94 -0.74
C GLN A 27 16.73 6.78 -1.49
N GLN A 28 16.70 7.09 -2.79
CA GLN A 28 15.54 6.86 -3.63
C GLN A 28 15.23 5.37 -3.74
N LEU A 29 16.23 4.53 -4.01
CA LEU A 29 16.06 3.08 -4.07
C LEU A 29 15.49 2.53 -2.76
N LYS A 30 16.00 2.97 -1.61
CA LYS A 30 15.49 2.56 -0.30
C LYS A 30 14.05 3.01 -0.07
N ALA A 31 13.70 4.22 -0.49
CA ALA A 31 12.33 4.74 -0.38
C ALA A 31 11.36 3.94 -1.26
N VAL A 32 11.73 3.69 -2.52
CA VAL A 32 10.93 2.90 -3.47
C VAL A 32 10.79 1.45 -3.01
N ALA A 33 11.85 0.84 -2.50
CA ALA A 33 11.82 -0.53 -2.00
C ALA A 33 10.87 -0.70 -0.80
N LYS A 34 10.85 0.27 0.13
CA LYS A 34 9.91 0.29 1.24
C LYS A 34 8.46 0.48 0.78
N GLU A 35 8.25 1.34 -0.20
CA GLU A 35 6.90 1.55 -0.76
C GLU A 35 6.40 0.31 -1.51
N PHE A 36 7.28 -0.38 -2.22
CA PHE A 36 6.92 -1.66 -2.84
C PHE A 36 6.50 -2.69 -1.79
N GLU A 37 7.22 -2.78 -0.66
CA GLU A 37 6.85 -3.66 0.44
C GLU A 37 5.47 -3.29 1.02
N SER A 38 5.12 -2.00 1.13
CA SER A 38 3.80 -1.56 1.60
C SER A 38 2.66 -1.97 0.67
N LEU A 39 2.89 -1.91 -0.65
CA LEU A 39 1.94 -2.39 -1.66
C LEU A 39 1.80 -3.91 -1.62
N PHE A 40 2.91 -4.62 -1.46
CA PHE A 40 2.91 -6.08 -1.35
C PHE A 40 2.13 -6.54 -0.12
N VAL A 41 2.36 -5.91 1.04
CA VAL A 41 1.60 -6.18 2.26
C VAL A 41 0.11 -5.88 2.04
N LYS A 42 -0.23 -4.77 1.37
CA LYS A 42 -1.63 -4.43 1.05
C LYS A 42 -2.28 -5.55 0.25
N GLN A 43 -1.62 -6.02 -0.80
CA GLN A 43 -2.13 -7.13 -1.62
C GLN A 43 -2.34 -8.42 -0.80
N MET A 44 -1.44 -8.71 0.16
CA MET A 44 -1.63 -9.83 1.08
C MET A 44 -2.86 -9.64 1.97
N LEU A 45 -3.00 -8.46 2.59
CA LEU A 45 -4.14 -8.14 3.46
C LEU A 45 -5.47 -8.17 2.71
N ASP A 46 -5.50 -7.63 1.49
CA ASP A 46 -6.68 -7.67 0.62
C ASP A 46 -7.06 -9.12 0.26
N SER A 47 -6.06 -9.97 -0.02
CA SER A 47 -6.28 -11.39 -0.27
C SER A 47 -6.82 -12.11 0.96
N MET A 48 -6.33 -11.77 2.16
CA MET A 48 -6.86 -12.30 3.42
C MET A 48 -8.29 -11.83 3.66
N ARG A 49 -8.58 -10.53 3.47
CA ARG A 49 -9.94 -9.98 3.60
C ARG A 49 -10.92 -10.62 2.63
N ALA A 50 -10.49 -10.94 1.41
CA ALA A 50 -11.32 -11.62 0.42
C ALA A 50 -11.74 -13.04 0.85
N THR A 51 -11.02 -13.67 1.80
CA THR A 51 -11.41 -14.97 2.39
C THR A 51 -12.46 -14.84 3.49
N LEU A 52 -12.72 -13.63 3.98
CA LEU A 52 -13.78 -13.39 4.96
C LEU A 52 -15.12 -13.32 4.21
N ASN A 53 -16.01 -14.27 4.49
CA ASN A 53 -17.36 -14.28 3.93
C ASN A 53 -18.15 -13.08 4.49
N LYS A 54 -18.23 -11.99 3.73
CA LYS A 54 -19.06 -10.84 4.10
C LYS A 54 -20.56 -11.19 4.18
N GLU A 55 -20.98 -12.27 3.52
CA GLU A 55 -22.36 -12.77 3.54
C GLU A 55 -22.81 -13.32 4.90
N ASP A 56 -21.86 -13.71 5.77
CA ASP A 56 -22.16 -14.17 7.13
C ASP A 56 -22.35 -13.00 8.13
N ASN A 57 -22.07 -11.76 7.71
CA ASN A 57 -22.32 -10.58 8.54
C ASN A 57 -23.78 -10.15 8.44
N LEU A 58 -24.52 -10.34 9.54
CA LEU A 58 -25.92 -9.94 9.69
C LEU A 58 -26.14 -8.42 9.56
N LEU A 59 -25.08 -7.62 9.68
CA LEU A 59 -25.05 -6.17 9.49
C LEU A 59 -23.95 -5.85 8.46
N ASP A 60 -24.34 -5.42 7.26
CA ASP A 60 -23.43 -4.87 6.25
C ASP A 60 -23.40 -3.34 6.40
N GLY A 61 -22.25 -2.76 6.79
CA GLY A 61 -22.06 -1.31 6.90
C GLY A 61 -21.92 -0.60 5.53
N GLY A 62 -22.04 -1.35 4.43
CA GLY A 62 -22.25 -0.82 3.09
C GLY A 62 -21.03 -0.08 2.52
N MET A 63 -21.27 0.85 1.59
CA MET A 63 -20.19 1.52 0.84
C MET A 63 -19.24 2.34 1.74
N ALA A 64 -19.76 2.96 2.81
CA ALA A 64 -18.96 3.76 3.73
C ALA A 64 -17.97 2.89 4.52
N GLU A 65 -18.42 1.72 5.00
CA GLU A 65 -17.55 0.73 5.65
C GLU A 65 -16.47 0.25 4.69
N ASN A 66 -16.83 -0.10 3.45
CA ASN A 66 -15.86 -0.57 2.46
C ASN A 66 -14.74 0.46 2.20
N ILE A 67 -15.08 1.75 2.04
CA ILE A 67 -14.09 2.82 1.86
C ILE A 67 -13.22 2.97 3.11
N PHE A 68 -13.82 2.94 4.30
CA PHE A 68 -13.08 3.05 5.54
C PHE A 68 -12.11 1.88 5.74
N GLU A 69 -12.57 0.65 5.50
CA GLU A 69 -11.74 -0.56 5.54
C GLU A 69 -10.58 -0.44 4.55
N ASP A 70 -10.83 -0.02 3.31
CA ASP A 70 -9.78 0.14 2.30
C ASP A 70 -8.68 1.10 2.77
N MET A 71 -9.06 2.24 3.35
CA MET A 71 -8.10 3.19 3.92
C MET A 71 -7.36 2.61 5.13
N LEU A 72 -8.06 1.87 5.99
CA LEU A 72 -7.50 1.25 7.19
C LEU A 72 -6.45 0.20 6.84
N TYR A 73 -6.76 -0.70 5.90
CA TYR A 73 -5.82 -1.72 5.42
C TYR A 73 -4.62 -1.09 4.73
N GLU A 74 -4.78 0.06 4.09
CA GLU A 74 -3.68 0.83 3.52
C GLU A 74 -2.73 1.41 4.58
N GLU A 75 -3.25 1.90 5.70
CA GLU A 75 -2.41 2.35 6.83
C GLU A 75 -1.70 1.18 7.51
N TYR A 76 -2.39 0.05 7.70
CA TYR A 76 -1.76 -1.15 8.23
C TYR A 76 -0.63 -1.66 7.35
N SER A 77 -0.82 -1.66 6.03
CA SER A 77 0.23 -2.10 5.11
C SER A 77 1.48 -1.23 5.20
N ARG A 78 1.30 0.09 5.35
CA ARG A 78 2.40 1.04 5.60
C ARG A 78 3.11 0.78 6.91
N MET A 79 2.37 0.60 8.01
CA MET A 79 2.95 0.35 9.32
C MET A 79 3.80 -0.92 9.32
N ILE A 80 3.30 -2.00 8.71
CA ILE A 80 3.98 -3.29 8.60
C ILE A 80 5.22 -3.21 7.70
N ALA A 81 5.15 -2.47 6.58
CA ALA A 81 6.31 -2.25 5.73
C ALA A 81 7.35 -1.33 6.40
N ALA A 82 6.91 -0.34 7.17
CA ALA A 82 7.81 0.57 7.89
C ALA A 82 8.64 -0.13 8.96
N THR A 83 8.09 -1.17 9.62
CA THR A 83 8.83 -2.02 10.56
C THR A 83 9.84 -2.94 9.87
N GLY A 84 9.75 -3.13 8.55
CA GLY A 84 10.61 -4.01 7.78
C GLY A 84 10.40 -5.50 8.09
N SER A 85 9.19 -5.87 8.53
CA SER A 85 8.91 -7.20 9.07
C SER A 85 8.95 -8.33 8.04
N LEU A 86 8.76 -8.03 6.75
CA LEU A 86 8.83 -9.04 5.68
C LEU A 86 10.20 -9.12 5.01
N GLY A 87 11.02 -8.07 5.13
CA GLY A 87 12.39 -8.03 4.58
C GLY A 87 12.46 -7.88 3.06
N VAL A 88 11.33 -7.68 2.37
CA VAL A 88 11.26 -7.55 0.91
C VAL A 88 11.95 -6.26 0.46
N ALA A 89 11.77 -5.17 1.21
CA ALA A 89 12.44 -3.90 0.93
C ALA A 89 13.97 -4.03 1.00
N GLU A 90 14.49 -4.81 1.96
CA GLU A 90 15.93 -5.03 2.09
C GLU A 90 16.48 -5.94 0.99
N MET A 91 15.71 -6.97 0.59
CA MET A 91 16.05 -7.80 -0.56
C MET A 91 16.17 -6.96 -1.84
N ILE A 92 15.20 -6.09 -2.12
CA ILE A 92 15.24 -5.19 -3.27
C ILE A 92 16.43 -4.23 -3.16
N TYR A 93 16.59 -3.58 -2.00
CA TYR A 93 17.71 -2.65 -1.80
C TYR A 93 19.06 -3.32 -2.02
N SER A 94 19.29 -4.49 -1.42
CA SER A 94 20.55 -5.24 -1.56
C SER A 94 20.83 -5.67 -2.99
N GLN A 95 19.80 -6.03 -3.77
CA GLN A 95 19.95 -6.46 -5.15
C GLN A 95 20.31 -5.32 -6.11
N TYR A 96 19.86 -4.10 -5.82
CA TYR A 96 19.99 -2.96 -6.73
C TYR A 96 20.94 -1.86 -6.23
N ARG A 97 21.42 -1.89 -4.98
CA ARG A 97 22.27 -0.83 -4.40
C ARG A 97 23.60 -0.59 -5.13
N ASP A 98 24.10 -1.60 -5.85
CA ASP A 98 25.37 -1.51 -6.59
C ASP A 98 25.14 -1.05 -8.05
N LEU A 99 23.87 -0.90 -8.46
CA LEU A 99 23.46 -0.44 -9.81
C LEU A 99 23.08 1.05 -9.85
N VAL A 100 22.96 1.71 -8.69
CA VAL A 100 22.51 3.10 -8.53
C VAL A 100 23.52 3.89 -7.72
#